data_AF-A0A820QAR8-F1
#
_entry.id   AF-A0A820QAR8-F1
#
_cell.length_a   1.000
_cell.length_b   1.000
_cell.length_c   1.000
_cell.angle_alpha   90.00
_cell.angle_beta   90.00
_cell.angle_gamma   90.00
#
_symmetry.space_group_name_H-M   'P 1'
#
loop_
_entity.id
_entity.type
_entity.pdbx_description
1 polymer ?
#
loop_
_entity_poly.entity_id
_entity_poly.type
_entity_poly.pdbx_seq_one_letter_code
_entity_poly.pdbx_strand_id
1 'polypeptide(L)'
;MKFLPVKSREPQSEFFGKRGISWHITVVMKNDESVENDSSTFLEEDDVSDDSQQISEHEMTDLSGENDDEKSKTGRKKNPCFKYKVFVHVFDQCTQDSETVVTILNDVLSRVKETDPQIKKAFIRSDNAGCYHCANTLVSAKLISEKTGIA
;
A
#
# COMPACT_ATOMS: atom_id res chain seq x y z
N MET A 1 -14.14 -14.78 2.80
CA MET A 1 -14.52 -14.63 4.22
C MET A 1 -16.04 -14.49 4.30
N LYS A 2 -16.66 -14.71 5.46
CA LYS A 2 -18.09 -14.47 5.66
C LYS A 2 -18.32 -13.33 6.64
N PHE A 3 -19.11 -12.34 6.24
CA PHE A 3 -19.61 -11.29 7.13
C PHE A 3 -20.94 -11.76 7.72
N LEU A 4 -20.98 -11.95 9.04
CA LEU A 4 -22.23 -12.24 9.74
C LEU A 4 -22.90 -10.91 10.07
N PRO A 5 -24.13 -10.64 9.59
CA PRO A 5 -24.88 -9.50 10.07
C PRO A 5 -25.20 -9.72 11.56
N VAL A 6 -24.54 -8.96 12.43
CA VAL A 6 -24.74 -9.00 13.88
C VAL A 6 -25.78 -7.94 14.25
N LYS A 7 -26.95 -8.35 14.74
CA LYS A 7 -27.84 -7.49 15.53
C LYS A 7 -27.32 -7.41 16.96
N SER A 8 -27.64 -6.33 17.69
CA SER A 8 -27.13 -6.09 19.05
C SER A 8 -27.53 -7.17 20.07
N ARG A 9 -28.59 -7.94 19.81
CA ARG A 9 -29.01 -9.12 20.59
C ARG A 9 -29.64 -10.14 19.66
N GLU A 10 -29.15 -11.38 19.71
CA GLU A 10 -29.66 -12.49 18.91
C GLU A 10 -29.76 -13.75 19.75
N PRO A 11 -30.86 -14.52 19.65
CA PRO A 11 -30.96 -15.80 20.32
C PRO A 11 -29.90 -16.77 19.75
N GLN A 12 -29.34 -17.63 20.61
CA GLN A 12 -28.29 -18.58 20.24
C GLN A 12 -28.67 -19.47 19.03
N SER A 13 -29.96 -19.76 18.87
CA SER A 13 -30.52 -20.49 17.73
C SER A 13 -30.44 -19.73 16.39
N GLU A 14 -30.54 -18.40 16.40
CA GLU A 14 -30.35 -17.57 15.21
C GLU A 14 -28.86 -17.35 14.92
N PHE A 15 -27.99 -17.42 15.93
CA PHE A 15 -26.55 -17.25 15.75
C PHE A 15 -25.90 -18.41 14.98
N PHE A 16 -26.21 -19.66 15.35
CA PHE A 16 -25.52 -20.85 14.84
C PHE A 16 -25.91 -21.33 13.42
N GLY A 17 -26.78 -20.61 12.71
CA GLY A 17 -27.27 -21.02 11.39
C GLY A 17 -27.15 -19.95 10.28
N LYS A 18 -26.57 -18.78 10.58
CA LYS A 18 -26.55 -17.69 9.60
C LYS A 18 -25.65 -18.00 8.43
N ARG A 19 -26.25 -17.91 7.24
CA ARG A 19 -25.50 -17.76 5.99
C ARG A 19 -24.93 -16.34 5.98
N GLY A 20 -23.69 -16.20 6.43
CA GLY A 20 -22.96 -14.94 6.30
C GLY A 20 -22.76 -14.56 4.82
N ILE A 21 -22.62 -13.26 4.56
CA ILE A 21 -22.38 -12.72 3.23
C ILE A 21 -20.94 -13.06 2.84
N SER A 22 -20.75 -13.71 1.69
CA SER A 22 -19.42 -14.02 1.18
C SER A 22 -18.79 -12.76 0.62
N TRP A 23 -17.56 -12.47 1.04
CA TRP A 23 -16.83 -11.32 0.54
C TRP A 23 -15.33 -11.63 0.38
N HIS A 24 -14.71 -10.87 -0.52
CA HIS A 24 -13.27 -10.89 -0.79
C HIS A 24 -12.74 -9.46 -0.81
N ILE A 25 -11.54 -9.27 -0.26
CA ILE A 25 -10.81 -8.02 -0.34
C ILE A 25 -9.52 -8.24 -1.13
N THR A 26 -9.31 -7.38 -2.11
CA THR A 26 -8.02 -7.24 -2.79
C THR A 26 -7.46 -5.86 -2.54
N VAL A 27 -6.20 -5.80 -2.10
CA VAL A 27 -5.49 -4.54 -1.88
C VAL A 27 -4.41 -4.40 -2.95
N VAL A 28 -4.47 -3.31 -3.70
CA VAL A 28 -3.46 -2.94 -4.69
C VAL A 28 -2.62 -1.81 -4.10
N MET A 29 -1.30 -1.99 -4.09
CA MET A 29 -0.35 -0.99 -3.62
C MET A 29 0.55 -0.58 -4.79
N LYS A 30 0.79 0.72 -4.93
CA LYS A 30 1.74 1.28 -5.90
C LYS A 30 2.62 2.33 -5.23
N ASN A 31 3.80 2.56 -5.79
CA ASN A 31 4.64 3.67 -5.36
C ASN A 31 3.96 4.99 -5.70
N ASP A 32 4.12 5.99 -4.83
CA ASP A 32 3.70 7.34 -5.14
C ASP A 32 4.80 8.07 -5.93
N GLU A 33 4.56 8.27 -7.22
CA GLU A 33 5.48 8.98 -8.12
C GLU A 33 5.43 10.51 -7.93
N SER A 34 4.62 11.03 -7.00
CA SER A 34 4.45 12.48 -6.80
C SER A 34 5.62 13.22 -6.15
N VAL A 35 6.85 12.66 -6.16
CA VAL A 35 8.04 13.30 -5.56
C VAL A 35 9.30 13.11 -6.41
N GLU A 36 9.21 13.36 -7.71
CA GLU A 36 10.42 13.49 -8.55
C GLU A 36 10.55 14.83 -9.31
N ASN A 37 9.53 15.70 -9.33
CA ASN A 37 9.59 16.94 -10.13
C ASN A 37 9.74 18.27 -9.36
N ASP A 38 9.71 18.30 -8.02
CA ASP A 38 9.93 19.54 -7.26
C ASP A 38 11.39 19.70 -6.80
N SER A 39 12.34 19.53 -7.72
CA SER A 39 13.75 19.88 -7.49
C SER A 39 14.26 21.03 -8.37
N SER A 40 13.36 21.70 -9.09
CA SER A 40 13.70 22.91 -9.86
C SER A 40 12.66 24.02 -9.70
N THR A 41 12.40 24.44 -8.47
CA THR A 41 11.91 25.81 -8.23
C THR A 41 12.54 26.32 -6.92
N PHE A 42 13.80 26.73 -7.03
CA PHE A 42 14.34 27.76 -6.16
C PHE A 42 13.55 29.05 -6.42
N LEU A 43 12.85 29.56 -5.42
CA LEU A 43 12.97 30.96 -5.04
C LEU A 43 13.04 31.00 -3.51
N GLU A 44 14.22 31.39 -3.04
CA GLU A 44 14.46 31.94 -1.72
C GLU A 44 13.59 33.20 -1.57
N GLU A 45 12.86 33.32 -0.46
CA GLU A 45 12.46 34.62 0.09
C GLU A 45 12.64 34.56 1.62
N ASP A 46 13.84 35.01 2.01
CA ASP A 46 14.21 35.89 3.12
C ASP A 46 13.66 35.68 4.53
N ASP A 47 14.64 35.52 5.42
CA ASP A 47 14.62 35.75 6.86
C ASP A 47 13.95 37.08 7.25
N VAL A 48 13.05 37.02 8.23
CA VAL A 48 12.82 38.13 9.17
C VAL A 48 12.90 37.59 10.60
N SER A 49 13.95 38.05 11.27
CA SER A 49 14.28 37.97 12.69
C SER A 49 13.21 38.57 13.61
N ASP A 50 13.00 37.97 14.79
CA ASP A 50 12.75 38.76 16.02
C ASP A 50 13.09 37.97 17.32
N ASP A 51 14.27 38.28 17.84
CA ASP A 51 14.72 38.44 19.23
C ASP A 51 13.85 37.95 20.42
N SER A 52 14.47 37.19 21.36
CA SER A 52 14.93 37.73 22.67
C SER A 52 15.11 36.67 23.79
N GLN A 53 16.21 36.85 24.55
CA GLN A 53 16.52 36.44 25.96
C GLN A 53 16.97 34.98 26.20
N GLN A 54 18.08 34.65 26.89
CA GLN A 54 18.78 35.33 28.00
C GLN A 54 20.22 34.76 28.18
N ILE A 55 21.16 35.61 28.64
CA ILE A 55 22.60 35.38 28.84
C ILE A 55 22.92 34.96 30.29
N SER A 56 23.94 34.10 30.51
CA SER A 56 25.04 34.20 31.53
C SER A 56 25.70 32.81 31.74
N GLU A 57 26.99 32.56 31.93
CA GLU A 57 28.29 33.27 31.88
C GLU A 57 29.40 32.22 32.19
N HIS A 58 30.64 32.44 31.71
CA HIS A 58 31.92 31.80 32.10
C HIS A 58 32.13 30.29 31.74
N GLU A 59 33.27 29.80 31.21
CA GLU A 59 34.69 30.12 31.41
C GLU A 59 35.56 29.61 30.22
N MET A 60 36.72 30.24 30.00
CA MET A 60 37.72 29.97 28.95
C MET A 60 38.75 28.91 29.39
N THR A 61 39.04 27.89 28.56
CA THR A 61 40.37 27.22 28.50
C THR A 61 40.63 26.45 27.19
N ASP A 62 41.64 26.90 26.46
CA ASP A 62 42.78 26.21 25.80
C ASP A 62 42.63 24.95 24.90
N LEU A 63 42.91 25.20 23.61
CA LEU A 63 43.81 24.51 22.66
C LEU A 63 44.17 23.01 22.88
N SER A 64 43.67 22.13 22.00
CA SER A 64 44.48 21.22 21.15
C SER A 64 43.56 20.41 20.23
N GLY A 65 43.96 20.25 18.96
CA GLY A 65 43.06 19.92 17.86
C GLY A 65 42.70 18.45 17.65
N GLU A 66 41.75 18.26 16.74
CA GLU A 66 41.61 17.16 15.79
C GLU A 66 40.59 17.63 14.74
N ASN A 67 41.02 17.80 13.49
CA ASN A 67 40.13 18.16 12.38
C ASN A 67 39.33 16.90 11.97
N ASP A 68 38.14 16.76 12.55
CA ASP A 68 37.10 15.86 12.06
C ASP A 68 36.41 16.50 10.83
N ASP A 69 36.99 16.30 9.65
CA ASP A 69 36.38 16.71 8.37
C ASP A 69 36.50 15.60 7.33
N GLU A 70 35.71 14.52 7.49
CA GLU A 70 35.12 13.86 6.33
C GLU A 70 33.61 13.70 6.54
N LYS A 71 32.94 14.78 6.12
CA LYS A 71 31.51 15.01 6.12
C LYS A 71 30.76 13.87 5.44
N SER A 72 30.30 12.89 6.23
CA SER A 72 29.34 11.89 5.79
C SER A 72 28.04 12.60 5.35
N LYS A 73 27.87 12.79 4.04
CA LYS A 73 26.58 13.14 3.45
C LYS A 73 25.68 11.90 3.55
N THR A 74 25.18 11.62 4.75
CA THR A 74 24.08 10.68 4.95
C THR A 74 22.82 11.35 4.43
N GLY A 75 22.60 11.25 3.12
CA GLY A 75 21.33 11.62 2.51
C GLY A 75 20.21 10.91 3.27
N ARG A 76 19.36 11.67 3.97
CA ARG A 76 18.20 11.15 4.68
C ARG A 76 17.34 10.41 3.65
N LYS A 77 17.37 9.08 3.67
CA LYS A 77 16.51 8.25 2.82
C LYS A 77 15.07 8.70 3.07
N LYS A 78 14.44 9.33 2.07
CA LYS A 78 13.01 9.65 2.14
C LYS A 78 12.28 8.33 2.32
N ASN A 79 11.35 8.28 3.29
CA ASN A 79 10.53 7.10 3.49
C ASN A 79 9.70 6.87 2.21
N PRO A 80 9.62 5.63 1.70
CA PRO A 80 8.81 5.37 0.52
C PRO A 80 7.34 5.68 0.83
N CYS A 81 6.73 6.54 0.00
CA CYS A 81 5.29 6.82 0.04
C CYS A 81 4.58 5.82 -0.88
N PHE A 82 3.58 5.12 -0.35
CA PHE A 82 2.77 4.16 -1.10
C PHE A 82 1.33 4.65 -1.21
N LYS A 83 0.76 4.57 -2.41
CA LYS A 83 -0.67 4.73 -2.66
C LYS A 83 -1.32 3.35 -2.72
N TYR A 84 -2.49 3.22 -2.10
CA TYR A 84 -3.24 1.97 -2.11
C TYR A 84 -4.66 2.18 -2.63
N LYS A 85 -5.22 1.13 -3.25
CA LYS A 85 -6.62 1.02 -3.64
C LYS A 85 -7.17 -0.32 -3.16
N VAL A 86 -8.33 -0.28 -2.51
CA VAL A 86 -8.99 -1.47 -1.96
C VAL A 86 -10.20 -1.81 -2.81
N PHE A 87 -10.27 -3.05 -3.27
CA PHE A 87 -11.42 -3.62 -3.97
C PHE A 87 -12.13 -4.57 -3.02
N VAL A 88 -13.45 -4.42 -2.90
CA VAL A 88 -14.30 -5.28 -2.08
C VAL A 88 -15.31 -5.95 -3.01
N HIS A 89 -15.20 -7.27 -3.18
CA HIS A 89 -16.16 -8.06 -3.93
C HIS A 89 -17.13 -8.71 -2.96
N VAL A 90 -18.42 -8.39 -3.10
CA VAL A 90 -19.51 -8.94 -2.29
C VAL A 90 -20.30 -9.92 -3.15
N PHE A 91 -20.49 -11.14 -2.65
CA PHE A 91 -21.16 -12.23 -3.35
C PHE A 91 -22.39 -12.69 -2.59
N ASP A 92 -23.50 -12.89 -3.29
CA ASP A 92 -24.71 -13.50 -2.72
C ASP A 92 -24.48 -14.97 -2.35
N GLN A 93 -23.92 -15.75 -3.28
CA GLN A 93 -23.53 -17.14 -3.06
C GLN A 93 -22.20 -17.41 -3.78
N CYS A 94 -21.22 -17.91 -3.06
CA CYS A 94 -19.89 -18.18 -3.59
C CYS A 94 -19.26 -19.36 -2.86
N THR A 95 -18.72 -20.30 -3.63
CA THR A 95 -18.00 -21.51 -3.20
C THR A 95 -16.56 -21.23 -2.76
N GLN A 96 -16.04 -20.01 -2.99
CA GLN A 96 -14.68 -19.56 -2.68
C GLN A 96 -13.60 -20.48 -3.24
N ASP A 97 -13.82 -20.95 -4.47
CA ASP A 97 -12.91 -21.81 -5.23
C ASP A 97 -11.94 -20.98 -6.09
N SER A 98 -11.13 -21.69 -6.88
CA SER A 98 -10.18 -21.07 -7.80
C SER A 98 -10.85 -20.25 -8.90
N GLU A 99 -12.03 -20.65 -9.37
CA GLU A 99 -12.78 -19.91 -10.38
C GLU A 99 -13.18 -18.52 -9.87
N THR A 100 -13.63 -18.46 -8.61
CA THR A 100 -13.90 -17.18 -7.93
C THR A 100 -12.63 -16.34 -7.83
N VAL A 101 -11.49 -16.93 -7.45
CA VAL A 101 -10.21 -16.21 -7.35
C VAL A 101 -9.79 -15.64 -8.72
N VAL A 102 -9.91 -16.43 -9.78
CA VAL A 102 -9.57 -16.03 -11.16
C VAL A 102 -10.44 -14.87 -11.64
N THR A 103 -11.75 -14.92 -11.39
CA THR A 103 -12.67 -13.85 -11.77
C THR A 103 -12.38 -12.55 -11.02
N ILE A 104 -12.13 -12.61 -9.71
CA ILE A 104 -11.68 -11.47 -8.90
C ILE A 104 -10.38 -10.89 -9.47
N LEU A 105 -9.38 -11.73 -9.75
CA LEU A 105 -8.09 -11.28 -10.26
C LEU A 105 -8.22 -10.58 -11.62
N ASN A 106 -9.00 -11.15 -12.54
CA ASN A 106 -9.27 -10.54 -13.84
C ASN A 106 -9.95 -9.17 -13.71
N ASP A 107 -10.95 -9.08 -12.83
CA ASP A 107 -11.69 -7.86 -12.59
C ASP A 107 -10.81 -6.76 -11.98
N VAL A 108 -10.02 -7.09 -10.95
CA VAL A 108 -9.10 -6.15 -10.31
C VAL A 108 -8.06 -5.64 -11.30
N LEU A 109 -7.40 -6.54 -12.05
CA LEU A 109 -6.35 -6.13 -13.00
C LEU A 109 -6.92 -5.30 -14.15
N SER A 110 -8.13 -5.60 -14.63
CA SER A 110 -8.80 -4.79 -15.64
C SER A 110 -9.08 -3.38 -15.12
N ARG A 111 -9.64 -3.25 -13.91
CA ARG A 111 -9.90 -1.94 -13.29
C ARG A 111 -8.63 -1.16 -12.96
N VAL A 112 -7.56 -1.85 -12.57
CA VAL A 112 -6.24 -1.23 -12.38
C VAL A 112 -5.73 -0.70 -13.70
N LYS A 113 -5.86 -1.45 -14.80
CA LYS A 113 -5.44 -0.98 -16.13
C LYS A 113 -6.23 0.22 -16.62
N GLU A 114 -7.54 0.25 -16.35
CA GLU A 114 -8.42 1.38 -16.68
C GLU A 114 -8.09 2.63 -15.85
N THR A 115 -7.80 2.48 -14.56
CA THR A 115 -7.49 3.61 -13.68
C THR A 115 -6.06 4.13 -13.89
N ASP A 116 -5.10 3.23 -14.01
CA ASP A 116 -3.66 3.53 -14.03
C ASP A 116 -2.99 2.79 -15.22
N PRO A 117 -3.16 3.28 -16.46
CA PRO A 117 -2.66 2.59 -17.66
C PRO A 117 -1.15 2.38 -17.70
N GLN A 118 -0.40 3.18 -16.94
CA GLN A 118 1.06 3.15 -16.81
C GLN A 118 1.57 1.87 -16.14
N ILE A 119 0.72 1.17 -15.38
CA ILE A 119 1.09 -0.08 -14.72
C ILE A 119 1.21 -1.17 -15.78
N LYS A 120 2.42 -1.76 -15.84
CA LYS A 120 2.78 -2.84 -16.78
C LYS A 120 3.07 -4.17 -16.09
N LYS A 121 3.29 -4.14 -14.78
CA LYS A 121 3.70 -5.31 -14.01
C LYS A 121 2.98 -5.32 -12.67
N ALA A 122 2.49 -6.48 -12.27
CA ALA A 122 1.89 -6.69 -10.95
C ALA A 122 2.56 -7.87 -10.24
N PHE A 123 2.64 -7.77 -8.91
CA PHE A 123 3.06 -8.87 -8.06
C PHE A 123 1.88 -9.27 -7.20
N ILE A 124 1.53 -10.56 -7.24
CA ILE A 124 0.41 -11.10 -6.48
C ILE A 124 0.97 -11.70 -5.18
N ARG A 125 0.38 -11.29 -4.05
CA ARG A 125 0.60 -11.90 -2.74
C ARG A 125 -0.75 -12.35 -2.19
N SER A 126 -0.86 -13.63 -1.86
CA SER A 126 -2.06 -14.24 -1.28
C SER A 126 -1.69 -15.01 0.00
N ASP A 127 -2.70 -15.50 0.72
CA ASP A 127 -2.49 -16.55 1.71
C ASP A 127 -2.20 -17.90 1.03
N ASN A 128 -2.03 -18.95 1.84
CA ASN A 128 -1.69 -20.30 1.37
C ASN A 128 -2.92 -21.20 1.13
N ALA A 129 -4.13 -20.65 0.93
CA ALA A 129 -5.29 -21.46 0.61
C ALA A 129 -5.18 -22.08 -0.80
N GLY A 130 -5.68 -23.32 -0.96
CA GLY A 130 -5.60 -24.08 -2.20
C GLY A 130 -6.14 -23.35 -3.44
N CYS A 131 -7.16 -22.50 -3.27
CA CYS A 131 -7.74 -21.73 -4.36
C CYS A 131 -6.81 -20.67 -4.96
N TYR A 132 -5.76 -20.23 -4.26
CA TYR A 132 -4.80 -19.24 -4.77
C TYR A 132 -3.62 -19.85 -5.53
N HIS A 133 -3.26 -21.11 -5.26
CA HIS A 133 -2.07 -21.75 -5.82
C HIS A 133 -2.35 -23.04 -6.61
N CYS A 134 -3.61 -23.29 -6.95
CA CYS A 134 -3.96 -24.42 -7.82
C CYS A 134 -3.59 -24.15 -9.29
N ALA A 135 -3.56 -25.22 -10.09
CA ALA A 135 -3.24 -25.15 -11.51
C ALA A 135 -4.14 -24.19 -12.30
N ASN A 136 -5.45 -24.13 -11.99
CA ASN A 136 -6.39 -23.21 -12.64
C ASN A 136 -5.93 -21.76 -12.44
N THR A 137 -5.70 -21.35 -11.19
CA THR A 137 -5.27 -19.98 -10.85
C THR A 137 -3.94 -19.61 -11.50
N LEU A 138 -2.97 -20.52 -11.53
CA LEU A 138 -1.67 -20.28 -12.15
C LEU A 138 -1.75 -20.11 -13.67
N VAL A 139 -2.51 -20.98 -14.36
CA VAL A 139 -2.70 -20.88 -15.81
C VAL A 139 -3.51 -19.63 -16.15
N SER A 140 -4.59 -19.37 -15.41
CA SER A 140 -5.42 -18.18 -15.60
C SER A 140 -4.67 -16.89 -15.33
N ALA A 141 -3.73 -16.84 -14.38
CA ALA A 141 -2.92 -15.64 -14.14
C ALA A 141 -2.16 -15.21 -15.41
N LYS A 142 -1.60 -16.19 -16.16
CA LYS A 142 -0.96 -15.92 -17.45
C LYS A 142 -1.96 -15.45 -18.51
N LEU A 143 -3.14 -16.06 -18.58
CA LEU A 143 -4.17 -15.64 -19.53
C LEU A 143 -4.66 -14.21 -19.23
N ILE A 144 -4.83 -13.89 -17.95
CA ILE A 144 -5.25 -12.57 -17.49
C ILE A 144 -4.15 -11.53 -17.77
N SER A 145 -2.87 -11.88 -17.60
CA SER A 145 -1.77 -10.95 -17.90
C SER A 145 -1.72 -10.61 -19.39
N GLU A 146 -1.88 -11.60 -20.26
CA GLU A 146 -1.99 -11.40 -21.72
C GLU A 146 -3.21 -10.53 -22.09
N LYS A 147 -4.36 -10.76 -21.45
CA LYS A 147 -5.59 -10.01 -21.70
C LYS A 147 -5.54 -8.55 -21.21
N THR A 148 -4.99 -8.32 -20.03
CA THR A 148 -4.94 -6.98 -19.40
C THR A 148 -3.71 -6.17 -19.80
N GLY A 149 -2.68 -6.82 -20.35
CA GLY A 149 -1.39 -6.20 -20.64
C GLY A 149 -0.59 -5.85 -19.38
N ILE A 150 -0.87 -6.52 -18.25
CA ILE A 150 -0.15 -6.39 -16.98
C ILE A 150 0.55 -7.72 -16.72
N ALA A 151 1.89 -7.72 -16.83
CA ALA A 151 2.75 -8.89 -16.64
C ALA A 151 2.88 -9.34 -15.19
#